data_AF-A0A0C3QME9-F1
#
_entry.id   AF-A0A0C3QME9-F1
#
_cell.length_a   1.000
_cell.length_b   1.000
_cell.length_c   1.000
_cell.angle_alpha   90.00
_cell.angle_beta   90.00
_cell.angle_gamma   90.00
#
_symmetry.space_group_name_H-M   'P 1'
#
loop_
_entity.id
_entity.type
_entity.pdbx_description
1 polymer ?
#
loop_
_entity_poly.entity_id
_entity_poly.type
_entity_poly.pdbx_seq_one_letter_code
_entity_poly.pdbx_strand_id
1 'polypeptide(L)'
;LTSDSWKTWAPEIYEDYLQCHCNIVARDSSLDLIYPAETLDILPFASLTANLGPRTTCCRHRDSKNRGAGGLCAVKTLGRFNWKRGGHLILHKLGLIVEMRPGDVVFFPSAIISHENIPIGDSEKRYSLVWYSAGGLFHWQDANFHSLISWGEVDPIGLDDHQRKGEYRWINGWKRHSTLSELIARATNPSGVLKT
;
A
#
# COMPACT_ATOMS: atom_id res chain seq x y z
N LEU A 1 -12.47 4.86 -2.03
CA LEU A 1 -11.54 3.76 -1.74
C LEU A 1 -12.32 2.82 -0.86
N THR A 2 -12.58 1.61 -1.33
CA THR A 2 -13.36 0.60 -0.58
C THR A 2 -12.51 -0.65 -0.39
N SER A 3 -12.76 -1.36 0.70
CA SER A 3 -12.17 -2.66 1.02
C SER A 3 -12.46 -3.67 -0.10
N ASP A 4 -13.67 -3.66 -0.66
CA ASP A 4 -14.06 -4.56 -1.76
C ASP A 4 -13.21 -4.40 -3.02
N SER A 5 -12.88 -3.14 -3.36
CA SER A 5 -11.98 -2.87 -4.48
C SER A 5 -10.63 -3.54 -4.24
N TRP A 6 -10.05 -3.38 -3.06
CA TRP A 6 -8.76 -4.02 -2.76
C TRP A 6 -8.89 -5.55 -2.73
N LYS A 7 -9.87 -6.11 -2.02
CA LYS A 7 -10.13 -7.56 -1.95
C LYS A 7 -10.31 -8.18 -3.33
N THR A 8 -10.89 -7.46 -4.28
CA THR A 8 -11.03 -7.93 -5.67
C THR A 8 -9.69 -7.98 -6.40
N TRP A 9 -8.83 -6.96 -6.26
CA TRP A 9 -7.59 -6.85 -7.05
C TRP A 9 -6.36 -7.49 -6.39
N ALA A 10 -6.29 -7.54 -5.07
CA ALA A 10 -5.15 -8.06 -4.32
C ALA A 10 -5.55 -8.61 -2.92
N PRO A 11 -6.37 -9.68 -2.87
CA PRO A 11 -6.92 -10.22 -1.62
C PRO A 11 -5.84 -10.70 -0.65
N GLU A 12 -4.79 -11.38 -1.11
CA GLU A 12 -3.72 -11.87 -0.23
C GLU A 12 -2.92 -10.72 0.41
N ILE A 13 -2.72 -9.63 -0.33
CA ILE A 13 -2.06 -8.43 0.23
C ILE A 13 -2.98 -7.73 1.22
N TYR A 14 -4.28 -7.64 0.92
CA TYR A 14 -5.27 -7.10 1.84
C TYR A 14 -5.24 -7.87 3.17
N GLU A 15 -5.22 -9.21 3.10
CA GLU A 15 -5.20 -10.07 4.30
C GLU A 15 -3.89 -9.93 5.09
N ASP A 16 -2.72 -9.90 4.41
CA ASP A 16 -1.41 -9.64 5.07
C ASP A 16 -1.43 -8.32 5.85
N TYR A 17 -2.04 -7.28 5.27
CA TYR A 17 -2.17 -5.96 5.89
C TYR A 17 -3.16 -5.97 7.06
N LEU A 18 -4.32 -6.60 6.89
CA LEU A 18 -5.36 -6.69 7.93
C LEU A 18 -4.86 -7.47 9.13
N GLN A 19 -4.27 -8.65 8.91
CA GLN A 19 -3.70 -9.47 9.97
C GLN A 19 -2.60 -8.73 10.71
N CYS A 20 -1.73 -8.01 9.99
CA CYS A 20 -0.69 -7.21 10.62
C CYS A 20 -1.24 -6.14 11.54
N HIS A 21 -2.27 -5.41 11.10
CA HIS A 21 -2.92 -4.42 11.96
C HIS A 21 -3.64 -5.01 13.15
N CYS A 22 -4.44 -6.07 12.95
CA CYS A 22 -5.16 -6.72 14.04
C CYS A 22 -4.18 -7.19 15.13
N ASN A 23 -3.04 -7.74 14.75
CA ASN A 23 -2.02 -8.18 15.70
C ASN A 23 -1.37 -7.02 16.47
N ILE A 24 -1.19 -5.86 15.82
CA ILE A 24 -0.65 -4.65 16.45
C ILE A 24 -1.66 -4.06 17.44
N VAL A 25 -2.92 -3.88 17.03
CA VAL A 25 -4.00 -3.35 17.87
C VAL A 25 -4.30 -4.29 19.05
N ALA A 26 -4.26 -5.60 18.84
CA ALA A 26 -4.42 -6.58 19.93
C ALA A 26 -3.32 -6.50 20.99
N ARG A 27 -2.15 -5.94 20.65
CA ARG A 27 -1.02 -5.80 21.57
C ARG A 27 -1.05 -4.49 22.36
N ASP A 28 -1.61 -3.44 21.78
CA ASP A 28 -1.73 -2.14 22.42
C ASP A 28 -3.13 -1.58 22.16
N SER A 29 -3.99 -1.67 23.18
CA SER A 29 -5.37 -1.22 23.12
C SER A 29 -5.53 0.31 23.06
N SER A 30 -4.43 1.07 23.14
CA SER A 30 -4.44 2.51 22.85
C SER A 30 -4.37 2.82 21.35
N LEU A 31 -4.02 1.83 20.53
CA LEU A 31 -4.00 1.95 19.08
C LEU A 31 -5.35 1.52 18.49
N ASP A 32 -5.72 2.17 17.39
CA ASP A 32 -6.88 1.82 16.60
C ASP A 32 -6.53 1.92 15.10
N LEU A 33 -7.40 1.35 14.27
CA LEU A 33 -7.33 1.47 12.83
C LEU A 33 -7.65 2.90 12.40
N ILE A 34 -7.03 3.36 11.29
CA ILE A 34 -7.37 4.65 10.67
C ILE A 34 -8.86 4.74 10.31
N TYR A 35 -9.47 3.58 10.07
CA TYR A 35 -10.90 3.41 9.85
C TYR A 35 -11.49 2.65 11.03
N PRO A 36 -12.49 3.19 11.74
CA PRO A 36 -13.05 2.54 12.93
C PRO A 36 -13.49 1.12 12.62
N ALA A 37 -13.19 0.17 13.52
CA ALA A 37 -13.50 -1.25 13.36
C ALA A 37 -15.02 -1.51 13.21
N GLU A 38 -15.86 -0.57 13.63
CA GLU A 38 -17.33 -0.62 13.51
C GLU A 38 -17.83 -0.33 12.08
N THR A 39 -16.94 0.06 11.17
CA THR A 39 -17.28 0.26 9.76
C THR A 39 -17.14 -1.03 8.96
N LEU A 40 -18.15 -1.35 8.14
CA LEU A 40 -18.13 -2.51 7.24
C LEU A 40 -17.02 -2.48 6.19
N ASP A 41 -16.29 -1.36 6.07
CA ASP A 41 -15.36 -1.08 4.97
C ASP A 41 -13.94 -0.77 5.49
N ILE A 42 -13.28 -1.78 6.05
CA ILE A 42 -11.93 -1.67 6.62
C ILE A 42 -10.89 -1.51 5.51
N LEU A 43 -10.09 -0.45 5.58
CA LEU A 43 -8.89 -0.28 4.77
C LEU A 43 -7.66 -0.43 5.67
N PRO A 44 -6.94 -1.57 5.61
CA PRO A 44 -5.93 -1.92 6.60
C PRO A 44 -4.60 -1.19 6.34
N PHE A 45 -4.62 0.13 6.23
CA PHE A 45 -3.42 0.97 6.15
C PHE A 45 -3.07 1.58 7.50
N ALA A 46 -1.77 1.64 7.80
CA ALA A 46 -1.26 2.12 9.09
C ALA A 46 -1.10 3.64 9.10
N SER A 47 -1.11 4.26 7.93
CA SER A 47 -0.80 5.67 7.77
C SER A 47 -1.57 6.29 6.62
N LEU A 48 -1.89 7.57 6.78
CA LEU A 48 -2.54 8.42 5.78
C LEU A 48 -1.81 9.77 5.73
N THR A 49 -1.41 10.19 4.53
CA THR A 49 -0.86 11.53 4.27
C THR A 49 -1.82 12.32 3.38
N ALA A 50 -2.13 13.55 3.79
CA ALA A 50 -2.89 14.50 2.99
C ALA A 50 -1.96 15.58 2.40
N ASN A 51 -1.78 15.58 1.08
CA ASN A 51 -0.99 16.57 0.37
C ASN A 51 -1.88 17.70 -0.16
N LEU A 52 -1.97 18.79 0.59
CA LEU A 52 -2.99 19.84 0.42
C LEU A 52 -2.61 21.03 -0.49
N GLY A 53 -1.60 20.88 -1.36
CA GLY A 53 -1.41 21.74 -2.54
C GLY A 53 -0.73 23.10 -2.30
N PRO A 54 -1.01 24.13 -3.15
CA PRO A 54 -2.09 24.17 -4.13
C PRO A 54 -1.83 23.34 -5.40
N ARG A 55 -0.57 23.06 -5.72
CA ARG A 55 -0.15 22.27 -6.89
C ARG A 55 0.79 21.17 -6.43
N THR A 56 0.26 20.20 -5.68
CA THR A 56 1.06 19.08 -5.14
C THR A 56 1.73 18.35 -6.29
N THR A 57 3.05 18.49 -6.36
CA THR A 57 3.94 17.75 -7.24
C THR A 57 4.93 16.96 -6.40
N CYS A 58 5.43 15.86 -6.96
CA CYS A 58 6.44 15.09 -6.28
C CYS A 58 7.49 14.66 -7.30
N CYS A 59 8.76 14.94 -7.02
CA CYS A 59 9.88 14.48 -7.83
C CYS A 59 10.00 12.95 -7.77
N ARG A 60 10.70 12.37 -8.75
CA ARG A 60 11.03 10.94 -8.76
C ARG A 60 11.61 10.45 -7.44
N HIS A 61 10.92 9.49 -6.82
CA HIS A 61 11.35 8.84 -5.59
C HIS A 61 10.83 7.39 -5.51
N ARG A 62 11.15 6.72 -4.41
CA ARG A 62 10.56 5.46 -3.96
C ARG A 62 10.23 5.61 -2.49
N ASP A 63 9.12 5.04 -2.05
CA ASP A 63 8.80 4.97 -0.62
C ASP A 63 9.50 3.77 0.00
N SER A 64 10.83 3.78 0.02
CA SER A 64 11.66 2.61 0.37
C SER A 64 11.41 2.07 1.79
N LYS A 65 10.76 2.85 2.66
CA LYS A 65 10.38 2.44 4.01
C LYS A 65 9.01 1.77 4.09
N ASN A 66 8.21 1.81 3.03
CA ASN A 66 6.93 1.11 2.97
C ASN A 66 7.14 -0.39 2.79
N ARG A 67 6.07 -1.18 2.99
CA ARG A 67 6.10 -2.62 2.73
C ARG A 67 6.60 -2.89 1.29
N GLY A 68 7.55 -3.81 1.17
CA GLY A 68 8.30 -4.11 -0.06
C GLY A 68 7.46 -4.80 -1.15
N ALA A 69 7.98 -5.88 -1.75
CA ALA A 69 7.33 -6.52 -2.91
C ALA A 69 5.88 -6.99 -2.67
N GLY A 70 5.54 -7.37 -1.44
CA GLY A 70 4.16 -7.73 -1.07
C GLY A 70 3.33 -6.57 -0.55
N GLY A 71 3.77 -5.32 -0.77
CA GLY A 71 3.10 -4.12 -0.30
C GLY A 71 2.41 -3.37 -1.42
N LEU A 72 1.27 -2.76 -1.08
CA LEU A 72 0.61 -1.74 -1.89
C LEU A 72 0.48 -0.44 -1.10
N CYS A 73 0.48 0.66 -1.82
CA CYS A 73 0.04 1.97 -1.34
C CYS A 73 -1.09 2.44 -2.24
N ALA A 74 -2.01 3.22 -1.68
CA ALA A 74 -3.13 3.79 -2.42
C ALA A 74 -2.95 5.31 -2.53
N VAL A 75 -3.08 5.86 -3.74
CA VAL A 75 -3.06 7.31 -3.96
C VAL A 75 -4.40 7.71 -4.56
N LYS A 76 -5.14 8.58 -3.86
CA LYS A 76 -6.33 9.25 -4.38
C LYS A 76 -5.97 10.63 -4.87
N THR A 77 -6.25 10.91 -6.14
CA THR A 77 -6.01 12.24 -6.73
C THR A 77 -7.23 13.12 -6.55
N LEU A 78 -7.03 14.38 -6.16
CA LEU A 78 -8.08 15.35 -5.84
C LEU A 78 -7.76 16.72 -6.46
N GLY A 79 -8.75 17.61 -6.49
CA GLY A 79 -8.61 18.99 -6.95
C GLY A 79 -9.30 19.25 -8.30
N ARG A 80 -8.99 20.39 -8.90
CA ARG A 80 -9.55 20.86 -10.17
C ARG A 80 -8.40 21.23 -11.10
N PHE A 81 -8.11 20.34 -12.04
CA PHE A 81 -7.06 20.48 -13.05
C PHE A 81 -7.43 19.65 -14.30
N ASN A 82 -6.79 19.95 -15.43
CA ASN A 82 -6.95 19.20 -16.65
C ASN A 82 -6.06 17.94 -16.63
N TRP A 83 -6.65 16.83 -16.19
CA TRP A 83 -5.98 15.53 -16.05
C TRP A 83 -5.47 14.91 -17.36
N LYS A 84 -5.83 15.47 -18.53
CA LYS A 84 -5.27 15.08 -19.84
C LYS A 84 -3.99 15.84 -20.19
N ARG A 85 -3.67 16.90 -19.44
CA ARG A 85 -2.54 17.81 -19.74
C ARG A 85 -1.47 17.81 -18.66
N GLY A 86 -1.79 17.35 -17.45
CA GLY A 86 -0.90 17.45 -16.29
C GLY A 86 -1.38 16.58 -15.12
N GLY A 87 -0.59 16.53 -14.06
CA GLY A 87 -0.91 15.74 -12.85
C GLY A 87 -0.86 14.22 -13.03
N HIS A 88 -0.34 13.73 -14.16
CA HIS A 88 -0.17 12.30 -14.46
C HIS A 88 0.80 11.65 -13.46
N LEU A 89 0.57 10.38 -13.15
CA LEU A 89 1.49 9.54 -12.38
C LEU A 89 2.44 8.82 -13.34
N ILE A 90 3.74 8.97 -13.13
CA ILE A 90 4.77 8.25 -13.89
C ILE A 90 5.26 7.08 -13.04
N LEU A 91 5.24 5.87 -13.60
CA LEU A 91 5.77 4.65 -12.99
C LEU A 91 6.99 4.19 -13.80
N HIS A 92 8.17 4.74 -13.50
CA HIS A 92 9.35 4.66 -14.36
C HIS A 92 9.79 3.22 -14.70
N LYS A 93 9.82 2.32 -13.71
CA LYS A 93 10.26 0.93 -13.94
C LYS A 93 9.28 0.13 -14.80
N LEU A 94 8.02 0.56 -14.85
CA LEU A 94 7.00 -0.08 -15.69
C LEU A 94 6.90 0.56 -17.07
N GLY A 95 7.61 1.67 -17.33
CA GLY A 95 7.46 2.44 -18.56
C GLY A 95 6.04 3.01 -18.76
N LEU A 96 5.30 3.23 -17.67
CA LEU A 96 3.89 3.61 -17.71
C LEU A 96 3.68 5.06 -17.27
N ILE A 97 2.83 5.79 -18.01
CA ILE A 97 2.27 7.08 -17.62
C ILE A 97 0.77 6.90 -17.46
N VAL A 98 0.25 7.23 -16.29
CA VAL A 98 -1.17 7.09 -15.95
C VAL A 98 -1.79 8.47 -15.82
N GLU A 99 -2.79 8.76 -16.66
CA GLU A 99 -3.63 9.94 -16.53
C GLU A 99 -4.52 9.78 -15.28
N MET A 100 -4.23 10.54 -14.22
CA MET A 100 -4.96 10.48 -12.96
C MET A 100 -6.03 11.57 -12.92
N ARG A 101 -7.31 11.20 -13.04
CA ARG A 101 -8.44 12.12 -12.92
C ARG A 101 -8.70 12.48 -11.45
N PRO A 102 -9.22 13.68 -11.15
CA PRO A 102 -9.77 13.95 -9.82
C PRO A 102 -10.82 12.92 -9.44
N GLY A 103 -10.61 12.23 -8.32
CA GLY A 103 -11.43 11.12 -7.84
C GLY A 103 -10.79 9.75 -8.00
N ASP A 104 -9.86 9.58 -8.95
CA ASP A 104 -9.21 8.30 -9.22
C ASP A 104 -8.38 7.84 -8.03
N VAL A 105 -8.34 6.53 -7.84
CA VAL A 105 -7.47 5.84 -6.90
C VAL A 105 -6.63 4.83 -7.65
N VAL A 106 -5.32 4.84 -7.38
CA VAL A 106 -4.38 3.85 -7.91
C VAL A 106 -3.72 3.12 -6.75
N PHE A 107 -3.62 1.80 -6.89
CA PHE A 107 -2.81 0.95 -6.02
C PHE A 107 -1.53 0.55 -6.75
N PHE A 108 -0.38 0.67 -6.09
CA PHE A 108 0.89 0.21 -6.65
C PHE A 108 1.93 -0.06 -5.56
N PRO A 109 2.93 -0.92 -5.81
CA PRO A 109 3.99 -1.20 -4.84
C PRO A 109 5.03 -0.07 -4.82
N SER A 110 4.73 0.99 -4.07
CA SER A 110 5.48 2.25 -4.09
C SER A 110 6.91 2.15 -3.54
N ALA A 111 7.19 1.13 -2.72
CA ALA A 111 8.54 0.83 -2.22
C ALA A 111 9.49 0.34 -3.33
N ILE A 112 8.97 -0.30 -4.38
CA ILE A 112 9.78 -1.01 -5.38
C ILE A 112 9.78 -0.32 -6.74
N ILE A 113 8.72 0.44 -7.04
CA ILE A 113 8.54 1.20 -8.27
C ILE A 113 8.89 2.67 -8.01
N SER A 114 9.88 3.18 -8.75
CA SER A 114 10.16 4.62 -8.75
C SER A 114 9.04 5.36 -9.45
N HIS A 115 8.56 6.43 -8.82
CA HIS A 115 7.40 7.16 -9.31
C HIS A 115 7.48 8.66 -9.01
N GLU A 116 6.71 9.43 -9.77
CA GLU A 116 6.54 10.87 -9.63
C GLU A 116 5.19 11.30 -10.17
N ASN A 117 4.79 12.54 -9.91
CA ASN A 117 3.67 13.13 -10.64
C ASN A 117 4.07 14.46 -11.27
N ILE A 118 3.61 14.68 -12.49
CA ILE A 118 4.01 15.84 -13.29
C ILE A 118 3.24 17.09 -12.85
N PRO A 119 3.79 18.29 -13.10
CA PRO A 119 3.10 19.54 -12.86
C PRO A 119 1.72 19.65 -13.51
N ILE A 120 0.92 20.56 -12.99
CA ILE A 120 -0.36 21.02 -13.52
C ILE A 120 -0.24 22.49 -13.91
N GLY A 121 -1.25 23.04 -14.61
CA GLY A 121 -1.25 24.44 -15.02
C GLY A 121 -1.26 25.42 -13.83
N ASP A 122 -0.79 26.64 -14.06
CA ASP A 122 -0.55 27.64 -13.00
C ASP A 122 -1.80 28.02 -12.20
N SER A 123 -2.97 28.08 -12.85
CA SER A 123 -4.26 28.39 -12.24
C SER A 123 -5.01 27.17 -11.72
N GLU A 124 -4.46 25.97 -11.91
CA GLU A 124 -5.07 24.71 -11.52
C GLU A 124 -4.73 24.35 -10.07
N LYS A 125 -5.53 23.44 -9.48
CA LYS A 125 -5.30 22.94 -8.12
C LYS A 125 -5.31 21.44 -8.09
N ARG A 126 -4.29 20.84 -7.46
CA ARG A 126 -4.16 19.39 -7.28
C ARG A 126 -3.74 19.07 -5.85
N TYR A 127 -4.44 18.08 -5.29
CA TYR A 127 -4.21 17.52 -3.97
C TYR A 127 -4.14 16.00 -4.06
N SER A 128 -3.66 15.34 -3.02
CA SER A 128 -3.78 13.88 -2.92
C SER A 128 -3.95 13.40 -1.49
N LEU A 129 -4.61 12.26 -1.35
CA LEU A 129 -4.58 11.44 -0.14
C LEU A 129 -3.78 10.19 -0.46
N VAL A 130 -2.85 9.82 0.42
CA VAL A 130 -1.97 8.67 0.25
C VAL A 130 -2.09 7.76 1.45
N TRP A 131 -2.48 6.51 1.24
CA TRP A 131 -2.50 5.49 2.28
C TRP A 131 -1.36 4.50 2.08
N TYR A 132 -0.69 4.17 3.17
CA TYR A 132 0.48 3.29 3.15
C TYR A 132 0.69 2.63 4.52
N SER A 133 1.56 1.62 4.54
CA SER A 133 2.02 0.97 5.76
C SER A 133 3.54 0.81 5.70
N ALA A 134 4.22 1.21 6.77
CA ALA A 134 5.67 1.05 6.88
C ALA A 134 6.03 -0.45 6.91
N GLY A 135 7.06 -0.85 6.16
CA GLY A 135 7.55 -2.23 6.15
C GLY A 135 8.06 -2.68 7.52
N GLY A 136 8.53 -1.73 8.34
CA GLY A 136 8.96 -1.96 9.72
C GLY A 136 7.87 -2.56 10.61
N LEU A 137 6.59 -2.29 10.36
CA LEU A 137 5.48 -2.87 11.14
C LEU A 137 5.41 -4.39 10.95
N PHE A 138 5.57 -4.85 9.71
CA PHE A 138 5.58 -6.27 9.38
C PHE A 138 6.83 -6.96 9.94
N HIS A 139 8.00 -6.30 9.86
CA HIS A 139 9.22 -6.84 10.46
C HIS A 139 9.17 -6.87 11.99
N TRP A 140 8.49 -5.91 12.61
CA TRP A 140 8.27 -5.89 14.04
C TRP A 140 7.36 -7.04 14.48
N GLN A 141 6.29 -7.32 13.72
CA GLN A 141 5.49 -8.52 13.92
C GLN A 141 6.31 -9.81 13.75
N ASP A 142 7.10 -9.92 12.66
CA ASP A 142 7.97 -11.08 12.41
C ASP A 142 8.95 -11.31 13.58
N ALA A 143 9.39 -10.23 14.23
CA ALA A 143 10.28 -10.22 15.40
C ALA A 143 9.55 -10.43 16.73
N ASN A 144 8.32 -10.97 16.74
CA ASN A 144 7.47 -11.11 17.93
C ASN A 144 7.38 -9.80 18.74
N PHE A 145 7.28 -8.68 18.03
CA PHE A 145 7.17 -7.33 18.58
C PHE A 145 8.39 -6.85 19.38
N HIS A 146 9.57 -7.37 19.06
CA HIS A 146 10.84 -6.82 19.52
C HIS A 146 11.41 -5.83 18.49
N SER A 147 12.07 -4.79 18.97
CA SER A 147 13.01 -4.06 18.11
C SER A 147 14.10 -5.01 17.63
N LEU A 148 14.70 -4.78 16.47
CA LEU A 148 15.79 -5.65 15.98
C LEU A 148 16.96 -5.73 16.97
N ILE A 149 17.21 -4.65 17.72
CA ILE A 149 18.23 -4.60 18.79
C ILE A 149 17.84 -5.58 19.90
N SER A 150 16.68 -5.39 20.53
CA SER A 150 16.22 -6.25 21.62
C SER A 150 15.99 -7.70 21.17
N TRP A 151 15.65 -7.94 19.90
CA TRP A 151 15.51 -9.29 19.37
C TRP A 151 16.87 -9.98 19.29
N GLY A 152 17.90 -9.29 18.76
CA GLY A 152 19.24 -9.85 18.67
C GLY A 152 19.88 -10.16 20.02
N GLU A 153 19.48 -9.46 21.09
CA GLU A 153 19.91 -9.74 22.46
C GLU A 153 19.31 -11.06 22.99
N VAL A 154 18.05 -11.36 22.68
CA VAL A 154 17.34 -12.54 23.20
C VAL A 154 17.42 -13.76 22.27
N ASP A 155 17.52 -13.55 20.96
CA ASP A 155 17.54 -14.59 19.92
C ASP A 155 18.37 -14.13 18.70
N PRO A 156 19.71 -14.16 18.82
CA PRO A 156 20.61 -13.77 17.73
C PRO A 156 20.50 -14.70 16.51
N ILE A 157 20.15 -15.98 16.71
CA ILE A 157 20.00 -16.97 15.63
C ILE A 157 18.74 -16.64 14.81
N GLY A 158 17.62 -16.34 15.48
CA GLY A 158 16.39 -15.93 14.81
C GLY A 158 16.55 -14.61 14.05
N LEU A 159 17.26 -13.63 14.61
CA LEU A 159 17.57 -12.38 13.91
C LEU A 159 18.42 -12.62 12.65
N ASP A 160 19.47 -13.43 12.74
CA ASP A 160 20.32 -13.78 11.59
C ASP A 160 19.54 -14.52 10.49
N ASP A 161 18.72 -15.50 10.88
CA ASP A 161 17.83 -16.21 9.95
C ASP A 161 16.83 -15.27 9.28
N HIS A 162 16.24 -14.34 10.04
CA HIS A 162 15.39 -13.29 9.49
C HIS A 162 16.14 -12.42 8.49
N GLN A 163 17.37 -12.00 8.77
CA GLN A 163 18.15 -11.20 7.83
C GLN A 163 18.45 -11.96 6.53
N ARG A 164 18.83 -13.25 6.63
CA ARG A 164 19.11 -14.12 5.47
C ARG A 164 17.88 -14.38 4.60
N LYS A 165 16.67 -14.39 5.17
CA LYS A 165 15.41 -14.62 4.45
C LYS A 165 14.90 -13.41 3.65
N GLY A 166 15.69 -12.35 3.47
CA GLY A 166 15.30 -11.16 2.71
C GLY A 166 14.80 -11.46 1.29
N GLU A 167 15.54 -12.26 0.53
CA GLU A 167 15.16 -12.67 -0.83
C GLU A 167 13.90 -13.54 -0.83
N TYR A 168 13.80 -14.48 0.10
CA TYR A 168 12.61 -15.30 0.28
C TYR A 168 11.36 -14.44 0.57
N ARG A 169 11.46 -13.46 1.48
CA ARG A 169 10.36 -12.51 1.76
C ARG A 169 10.00 -11.69 0.54
N TRP A 170 10.99 -11.29 -0.26
CA TRP A 170 10.77 -10.56 -1.49
C TRP A 170 9.96 -11.38 -2.51
N ILE A 171 10.42 -12.59 -2.81
CA ILE A 171 9.78 -13.49 -3.78
C ILE A 171 8.35 -13.83 -3.34
N ASN A 172 8.15 -14.19 -2.07
CA ASN A 172 6.82 -14.52 -1.59
C ASN A 172 5.91 -13.30 -1.51
N GLY A 173 6.45 -12.13 -1.16
CA GLY A 173 5.70 -10.88 -1.25
C GLY A 173 5.20 -10.62 -2.67
N TRP A 174 6.05 -10.81 -3.68
CA TRP A 174 5.66 -10.64 -5.08
C TRP A 174 4.57 -11.62 -5.52
N LYS A 175 4.63 -12.87 -5.05
CA LYS A 175 3.64 -13.91 -5.38
C LYS A 175 2.22 -13.62 -4.86
N ARG A 176 2.06 -12.72 -3.89
CA ARG A 176 0.73 -12.33 -3.35
C ARG A 176 -0.06 -11.41 -4.28
N HIS A 177 0.58 -10.82 -5.29
CA HIS A 177 -0.14 -10.04 -6.29
C HIS A 177 -1.00 -10.97 -7.14
N SER A 178 -2.25 -10.56 -7.41
CA SER A 178 -3.12 -11.40 -8.24
C SER A 178 -2.61 -11.49 -9.67
N THR A 179 -2.69 -12.68 -10.23
CA THR A 179 -2.38 -12.92 -11.63
C THR A 179 -3.56 -12.53 -12.53
N LEU A 180 -3.29 -12.26 -13.81
CA LEU A 180 -4.36 -11.97 -14.78
C LEU A 180 -5.37 -13.13 -14.85
N SER A 181 -4.90 -14.37 -14.80
CA SER A 181 -5.75 -15.56 -14.81
C SER A 181 -6.69 -15.63 -13.61
N GLU A 182 -6.20 -15.31 -12.41
CA GLU A 182 -7.04 -15.22 -11.20
C GLU A 182 -8.10 -14.11 -11.32
N LEU A 183 -7.70 -12.94 -11.83
CA LEU A 183 -8.63 -11.83 -12.03
C LEU A 183 -9.72 -12.16 -13.05
N ILE A 184 -9.36 -12.80 -14.16
CA ILE A 184 -10.32 -13.31 -15.15
C ILE A 184 -11.25 -14.32 -14.50
N ALA A 185 -10.73 -15.29 -13.75
CA ALA A 185 -11.53 -16.30 -13.09
C ALA A 185 -12.54 -15.70 -12.10
N ARG A 186 -12.14 -14.69 -11.32
CA ARG A 186 -13.03 -13.95 -10.41
C ARG A 186 -14.13 -13.21 -11.18
N ALA A 187 -13.79 -12.58 -12.30
CA ALA A 187 -14.75 -11.86 -13.12
C ALA A 187 -15.78 -12.78 -13.81
N THR A 188 -15.37 -14.00 -14.19
CA THR A 188 -16.23 -14.96 -14.89
C THR A 188 -17.03 -15.89 -13.98
N ASN A 189 -16.62 -16.07 -12.72
CA ASN A 189 -17.34 -16.87 -11.71
C ASN A 189 -17.63 -16.05 -10.45
N PRO A 190 -18.59 -15.10 -10.49
CA PRO A 190 -18.88 -14.21 -9.36
C PRO A 190 -19.41 -14.94 -8.12
N SER A 191 -19.98 -16.13 -8.30
CA SER A 191 -20.60 -16.93 -7.24
C SER A 191 -19.62 -17.55 -6.23
N GLY A 192 -18.31 -17.42 -6.44
CA GLY A 192 -17.27 -17.86 -5.50
C GLY A 192 -16.78 -16.79 -4.52
N VAL A 193 -17.17 -15.52 -4.69
CA VAL A 193 -16.69 -14.42 -3.86
C VAL A 193 -17.89 -13.61 -3.37
N LEU A 194 -18.13 -13.71 -2.05
CA LEU A 194 -19.08 -12.96 -1.21
C LEU A 194 -20.54 -13.46 -1.23
N LYS A 195 -20.85 -14.39 -0.31
CA LYS A 195 -22.01 -14.16 0.55
C LYS A 195 -21.59 -13.10 1.57
N THR A 196 -22.28 -11.96 1.51
CA THR A 196 -22.28 -10.87 2.50
C THR A 196 -22.45 -11.39 3.92
#